data_AF-A0A7K6RZK2-F1
#
_entry.id   AF-A0A7K6RZK2-F1
#
_cell.length_a   1.000
_cell.length_b   1.000
_cell.length_c   1.000
_cell.angle_alpha   90.00
_cell.angle_beta   90.00
_cell.angle_gamma   90.00
#
_symmetry.space_group_name_H-M   'P 1'
#
loop_
_entity.id
_entity.type
_entity.pdbx_description
1 polymer ?
#
loop_
_entity_poly.entity_id
_entity_poly.type
_entity_poly.pdbx_seq_one_letter_code
_entity_poly.pdbx_strand_id
1 'polypeptide(L)'
;PPTIFCCFLIGGTLTSVGDLAESNFLVEHADLYTSKTSGFWIGIYRNVNGQLLWQDNSALDFVNWGEGQPSRDQLDYCVELSAFSGYWSILPCSSQKGFICKKPKSNFQYSSYLFMAHSLLFALYLFTDAKKDKAHGLTNMWMLLTLVLIILLGMGLIIYFLFKIKTHHETEREERHHSTLLEYSCVLTGKDNENDSTNGKEKNELSVV
;
A
#
# COMPACT_ATOMS: atom_id res chain seq x y z
N PRO A 1 15.99 11.78 6.41
CA PRO A 1 16.57 10.42 6.35
C PRO A 1 16.11 9.67 5.08
N PRO A 2 16.99 8.86 4.46
CA PRO A 2 16.68 8.09 3.24
C PRO A 2 15.48 7.13 3.39
N THR A 3 15.12 6.77 4.63
CA THR A 3 14.00 5.88 4.98
C THR A 3 12.62 6.39 4.55
N ILE A 4 12.42 7.71 4.54
CA ILE A 4 11.14 8.33 4.13
C ILE A 4 10.84 8.02 2.66
N PHE A 5 11.86 8.12 1.80
CA PHE A 5 11.72 7.90 0.36
C PHE A 5 11.29 6.46 0.05
N CYS A 6 11.79 5.47 0.79
CA CYS A 6 11.43 4.06 0.62
C CYS A 6 9.94 3.79 0.83
N CYS A 7 9.32 4.36 1.87
CA CYS A 7 7.88 4.19 2.07
C CYS A 7 7.06 4.88 0.96
N PHE A 8 7.51 6.05 0.50
CA PHE A 8 6.84 6.77 -0.60
C PHE A 8 6.84 5.98 -1.90
N LEU A 9 7.93 5.27 -2.22
CA LEU A 9 8.04 4.46 -3.43
C LEU A 9 7.02 3.31 -3.49
N ILE A 10 6.60 2.79 -2.34
CA ILE A 10 5.58 1.73 -2.25
C ILE A 10 4.17 2.29 -2.02
N GLY A 11 3.96 3.58 -2.26
CA GLY A 11 2.66 4.26 -2.10
C GLY A 11 2.23 4.41 -0.64
N GLY A 12 3.17 4.41 0.29
CA GLY A 12 2.94 4.61 1.72
C GLY A 12 3.75 5.76 2.30
N THR A 13 3.71 5.87 3.62
CA THR A 13 4.54 6.79 4.41
C THR A 13 5.11 6.03 5.60
N LEU A 14 6.05 6.62 6.34
CA LEU A 14 6.39 6.07 7.65
C LEU A 14 5.14 5.99 8.53
N THR A 15 5.09 4.95 9.37
CA THR A 15 3.88 4.61 10.11
C THR A 15 3.49 5.70 11.11
N SER A 16 2.20 6.01 11.14
CA SER A 16 1.54 6.76 12.21
C SER A 16 0.86 5.80 13.17
N VAL A 17 0.75 6.19 14.44
CA VAL A 17 0.08 5.38 15.47
C VAL A 17 -1.05 6.20 16.07
N GLY A 18 -2.28 5.81 15.74
CA GLY A 18 -3.49 6.53 16.14
C GLY A 18 -4.11 6.06 17.45
N ASP A 19 -3.86 4.81 17.85
CA ASP A 19 -4.45 4.24 19.06
C ASP A 19 -3.63 3.10 19.66
N LEU A 20 -4.09 2.61 20.83
CA LEU A 20 -3.45 1.52 21.56
C LEU A 20 -3.49 0.18 20.80
N ALA A 21 -4.54 -0.07 20.01
CA ALA A 21 -4.65 -1.33 19.26
C ALA A 21 -3.62 -1.36 18.12
N GLU A 22 -3.44 -0.25 17.40
CA GLU A 22 -2.40 -0.08 16.40
C GLU A 22 -1.01 -0.17 17.03
N SER A 23 -0.80 0.46 18.20
CA SER A 23 0.46 0.33 18.94
C SER A 23 0.77 -1.13 19.29
N ASN A 24 -0.18 -1.87 19.85
CA ASN A 24 0.01 -3.28 20.21
C ASN A 24 0.30 -4.15 18.98
N PHE A 25 -0.41 -3.91 17.88
CA PHE A 25 -0.16 -4.59 16.61
C PHE A 25 1.28 -4.39 16.13
N LEU A 26 1.78 -3.15 16.19
CA LEU A 26 3.16 -2.84 15.81
C LEU A 26 4.17 -3.53 16.71
N VAL A 27 3.93 -3.59 18.02
CA VAL A 27 4.85 -4.25 18.98
C VAL A 27 4.92 -5.75 18.75
N GLU A 28 3.78 -6.41 18.58
CA GLU A 28 3.73 -7.86 18.33
C GLU A 28 4.53 -8.25 17.08
N HIS A 29 4.45 -7.43 16.03
CA HIS A 29 5.20 -7.68 14.81
C HIS A 29 6.66 -7.25 14.91
N ALA A 30 6.96 -6.17 15.65
CA ALA A 30 8.33 -5.69 15.87
C ALA A 30 9.18 -6.68 16.69
N ASP A 31 8.57 -7.38 17.66
CA ASP A 31 9.24 -8.36 18.51
C ASP A 31 9.91 -9.49 17.69
N LEU A 32 9.29 -9.87 16.57
CA LEU A 32 9.81 -10.87 15.64
C LEU A 32 11.15 -10.49 14.99
N TYR A 33 11.50 -9.20 15.02
CA TYR A 33 12.70 -8.63 14.39
C TYR A 33 13.73 -8.12 15.39
N THR A 34 13.53 -8.35 16.69
CA THR A 34 14.47 -7.96 17.76
C THR A 34 15.89 -8.50 17.57
N SER A 35 16.03 -9.64 16.87
CA SER A 35 17.33 -10.22 16.50
C SER A 35 18.07 -9.44 15.40
N LYS A 36 17.39 -8.60 14.62
CA LYS A 36 17.93 -7.85 13.48
C LYS A 36 18.06 -6.35 13.75
N THR A 37 17.14 -5.77 14.52
CA THR A 37 17.13 -4.34 14.86
C THR A 37 16.65 -4.13 16.28
N SER A 38 17.17 -3.09 16.93
CA SER A 38 16.71 -2.68 18.27
C SER A 38 15.38 -1.91 18.24
N GLY A 39 14.98 -1.43 17.07
CA GLY A 39 13.69 -0.79 16.84
C GLY A 39 13.58 -0.15 15.47
N PHE A 40 12.54 0.66 15.32
CA PHE A 40 12.04 1.10 14.02
C PHE A 40 11.73 2.60 14.00
N TRP A 41 12.15 3.28 12.94
CA TRP A 41 11.72 4.64 12.65
C TRP A 41 10.22 4.70 12.36
N ILE A 42 9.53 5.63 13.02
CA ILE A 42 8.12 5.95 12.82
C ILE A 42 7.96 7.37 12.28
N GLY A 43 6.78 7.68 11.76
CA GLY A 43 6.52 8.88 10.96
C GLY A 43 6.38 10.20 11.70
N ILE A 44 6.92 10.34 12.92
CA ILE A 44 6.90 11.61 13.65
C ILE A 44 8.05 12.49 13.15
N TYR A 45 7.74 13.76 12.87
CA TYR A 45 8.73 14.80 12.62
C TYR A 45 8.42 16.05 13.44
N ARG A 46 9.43 16.90 13.63
CA ARG A 46 9.28 18.19 14.30
C ARG A 46 9.22 19.31 13.27
N ASN A 47 8.23 20.20 13.38
CA ASN A 47 8.13 21.38 12.52
C ASN A 47 9.02 22.55 13.01
N VAL A 48 9.06 23.64 12.25
CA VAL A 48 9.84 24.85 12.58
C VAL A 48 9.44 25.51 13.90
N ASN A 49 8.22 25.27 14.38
CA ASN A 49 7.70 25.78 15.65
C ASN A 49 7.97 24.81 16.82
N GLY A 50 8.67 23.71 16.57
CA GLY A 50 8.96 22.70 17.57
C GLY A 50 7.80 21.74 17.85
N GLN A 51 6.73 21.73 17.07
CA GLN A 51 5.59 20.82 17.26
C GLN A 51 5.91 19.46 16.62
N LEU A 52 5.51 18.39 17.31
CA LEU A 52 5.59 17.02 16.79
C LEU A 52 4.34 16.73 15.96
N LEU A 53 4.52 16.24 14.75
CA LEU A 53 3.46 15.95 13.78
C LEU A 53 3.74 14.63 13.07
N TRP A 54 2.68 13.95 12.62
CA TRP A 54 2.80 12.79 11.75
C TRP A 54 3.00 13.20 10.29
N GLN A 55 3.82 12.47 9.55
CA GLN A 55 4.07 12.68 8.12
C GLN A 55 2.84 12.42 7.23
N ASP A 56 1.89 11.61 7.69
CA ASP A 56 0.65 11.31 6.97
C ASP A 56 -0.48 12.30 7.28
N ASN A 57 -0.17 13.39 8.00
CA ASN A 57 -1.11 14.40 8.49
C ASN A 57 -2.21 13.88 9.43
N SER A 58 -2.04 12.69 10.01
CA SER A 58 -2.91 12.24 11.10
C SER A 58 -2.72 13.11 12.35
N ALA A 59 -3.75 13.16 13.21
CA ALA A 59 -3.68 13.86 14.48
C ALA A 59 -2.78 13.09 15.47
N LEU A 60 -1.93 13.80 16.20
CA LEU A 60 -1.09 13.23 17.25
C LEU A 60 -1.86 13.16 18.58
N ASP A 61 -2.97 12.41 18.57
CA ASP A 61 -3.88 12.28 19.72
C ASP A 61 -3.50 11.11 20.65
N PHE A 62 -2.63 10.22 20.16
CA PHE A 62 -2.08 9.09 20.90
C PHE A 62 -0.55 9.21 20.96
N VAL A 63 0.01 8.93 22.13
CA VAL A 63 1.45 8.87 22.35
C VAL A 63 1.80 7.69 23.25
N ASN A 64 2.91 7.01 22.94
CA ASN A 64 3.43 5.91 23.75
C ASN A 64 4.90 6.14 24.13
N TRP A 65 5.21 7.33 24.65
CA TRP A 65 6.57 7.69 25.04
C TRP A 65 7.12 6.80 26.15
N GLY A 66 8.40 6.44 26.03
CA GLY A 66 9.15 5.84 27.11
C GLY A 66 9.39 6.81 28.25
N GLU A 67 9.82 6.28 29.40
CA GLU A 67 10.09 7.08 30.59
C GLU A 67 11.10 8.20 30.30
N GLY A 68 10.76 9.44 30.67
CA GLY A 68 11.61 10.61 30.46
C GLY A 68 11.65 11.15 29.03
N GLN A 69 10.82 10.63 28.11
CA GLN A 69 10.71 11.10 26.72
C GLN A 69 9.39 11.87 26.49
N PRO A 70 9.34 12.80 25.53
CA PRO A 70 10.43 13.28 24.68
C PRO A 70 11.38 14.24 25.41
N SER A 71 12.68 14.19 25.13
CA SER A 71 13.64 15.22 25.56
C SER A 71 13.33 16.55 24.85
N ARG A 72 13.41 17.69 25.58
CA ARG A 72 12.95 18.99 25.06
C ARG A 72 13.93 19.70 24.11
N ASP A 73 15.23 19.37 24.16
CA ASP A 73 16.29 20.25 23.65
C ASP A 73 16.94 19.79 22.33
N GLN A 74 16.26 18.91 21.59
CA GLN A 74 16.88 18.14 20.52
C GLN A 74 16.10 18.28 19.20
N LEU A 75 16.60 19.18 18.34
CA LEU A 75 15.98 19.56 17.07
C LEU A 75 16.23 18.54 15.93
N ASP A 76 17.38 17.87 15.91
CA ASP A 76 17.81 16.95 14.83
C ASP A 76 17.55 15.46 15.14
N TYR A 77 16.43 15.17 15.80
CA TYR A 77 16.14 13.82 16.27
C TYR A 77 14.88 13.25 15.62
N CYS A 78 14.94 11.95 15.37
CA CYS A 78 13.88 11.14 14.82
C CYS A 78 13.27 10.29 15.94
N VAL A 79 12.04 9.84 15.75
CA VAL A 79 11.33 9.02 16.73
C VAL A 79 11.40 7.56 16.34
N GLU A 80 11.86 6.75 17.29
CA GLU A 80 11.91 5.30 17.16
C GLU A 80 10.83 4.65 18.03
N LEU A 81 10.20 3.58 17.52
CA LEU A 81 9.50 2.56 18.29
C LEU A 81 10.47 1.42 18.64
N SER A 82 10.67 1.18 19.94
CA SER A 82 11.53 0.10 20.43
C SER A 82 10.93 -1.27 20.08
N ALA A 83 11.71 -2.15 19.43
CA ALA A 83 11.24 -3.49 19.08
C ALA A 83 10.94 -4.35 20.31
N PHE A 84 11.66 -4.13 21.42
CA PHE A 84 11.53 -4.90 22.65
C PHE A 84 10.41 -4.38 23.56
N SER A 85 10.29 -3.07 23.73
CA SER A 85 9.37 -2.48 24.72
C SER A 85 8.12 -1.87 24.10
N GLY A 86 8.15 -1.55 22.80
CA GLY A 86 7.08 -0.83 22.13
C GLY A 86 6.98 0.65 22.43
N TYR A 87 7.75 1.15 23.40
CA TYR A 87 7.77 2.55 23.75
C TYR A 87 8.55 3.38 22.72
N TRP A 88 8.16 4.65 22.63
CA TRP A 88 8.77 5.60 21.72
C TRP A 88 9.88 6.37 22.41
N SER A 89 10.97 6.61 21.68
CA SER A 89 12.06 7.43 22.16
C SER A 89 12.63 8.29 21.04
N ILE A 90 13.26 9.39 21.43
CA ILE A 90 13.89 10.33 20.52
C ILE A 90 15.37 9.96 20.39
N LEU A 91 15.84 9.69 19.18
CA LEU A 91 17.24 9.36 18.86
C LEU A 91 17.76 10.19 17.67
N PRO A 92 19.09 10.38 17.55
CA PRO A 92 19.66 11.04 16.38
C PRO A 92 19.21 10.33 15.11
N CYS A 93 18.76 11.08 14.10
CA CYS A 93 18.29 10.48 12.84
C CYS A 93 19.38 9.66 12.09
N SER A 94 20.65 9.80 12.48
CA SER A 94 21.78 9.02 11.99
C SER A 94 21.88 7.61 12.59
N SER A 95 21.09 7.28 13.62
CA SER A 95 21.07 5.95 14.21
C SER A 95 20.59 4.90 13.22
N GLN A 96 21.24 3.75 13.20
CA GLN A 96 20.84 2.62 12.35
C GLN A 96 19.65 1.91 13.00
N LYS A 97 18.49 2.02 12.36
CA LYS A 97 17.23 1.40 12.79
C LYS A 97 16.48 0.88 11.57
N GLY A 98 15.55 -0.03 11.82
CA GLY A 98 14.55 -0.41 10.82
C GLY A 98 13.60 0.75 10.54
N PHE A 99 12.65 0.58 9.64
CA PHE A 99 11.56 1.52 9.43
C PHE A 99 10.28 0.74 9.18
N ILE A 100 9.13 1.30 9.56
CA ILE A 100 7.82 0.67 9.31
C ILE A 100 7.01 1.62 8.43
N CYS A 101 6.49 1.09 7.31
CA CYS A 101 5.65 1.84 6.40
C CYS A 101 4.16 1.55 6.62
N LYS A 102 3.32 2.58 6.55
CA LYS A 102 1.86 2.48 6.54
C LYS A 102 1.35 2.90 5.17
N LYS A 103 0.40 2.14 4.63
CA LYS A 103 -0.24 2.43 3.34
C LYS A 103 -1.75 2.29 3.45
N PRO A 104 -2.52 3.09 2.70
CA PRO A 104 -3.97 2.93 2.65
C PRO A 104 -4.32 1.55 2.07
N LYS A 105 -5.34 0.91 2.64
CA LYS A 105 -5.91 -0.30 2.07
C LYS A 105 -6.54 0.07 0.73
N SER A 106 -6.02 -0.48 -0.37
CA SER A 106 -6.62 -0.25 -1.69
C SER A 106 -8.02 -0.86 -1.72
N ASN A 107 -9.05 0.00 -1.70
CA ASN A 107 -10.46 -0.42 -1.77
C ASN A 107 -10.87 -0.88 -3.19
N PHE A 108 -9.95 -1.51 -3.93
CA PHE A 108 -10.19 -2.00 -5.28
C PHE A 108 -11.29 -3.06 -5.32
N GLN A 109 -11.58 -3.69 -4.18
CA GLN A 109 -12.60 -4.70 -4.03
C GLN A 109 -14.02 -4.15 -3.79
N TYR A 110 -14.21 -2.88 -3.41
CA TYR A 110 -15.56 -2.29 -3.32
C TYR A 110 -15.96 -1.56 -4.61
N SER A 111 -14.98 -0.96 -5.29
CA SER A 111 -15.22 -0.27 -6.56
C SER A 111 -15.62 -1.25 -7.67
N SER A 112 -14.95 -2.41 -7.79
CA SER A 112 -15.28 -3.39 -8.84
C SER A 112 -16.69 -3.98 -8.68
N TYR A 113 -17.11 -4.33 -7.47
CA TYR A 113 -18.45 -4.87 -7.21
C TYR A 113 -19.54 -3.83 -7.42
N LEU A 114 -19.30 -2.56 -7.09
CA LEU A 114 -20.25 -1.48 -7.35
C LEU A 114 -20.44 -1.24 -8.86
N PHE A 115 -19.35 -1.22 -9.63
CA PHE A 115 -19.41 -1.13 -11.10
C PHE A 115 -20.13 -2.33 -11.72
N MET A 116 -19.90 -3.54 -11.20
CA MET A 116 -20.57 -4.76 -11.65
C MET A 116 -22.07 -4.73 -11.32
N ALA A 117 -22.45 -4.33 -10.11
CA ALA A 117 -23.85 -4.20 -9.70
C ALA A 117 -24.60 -3.16 -10.55
N HIS A 118 -23.98 -2.01 -10.82
CA HIS A 118 -24.59 -0.96 -11.63
C HIS A 118 -24.79 -1.40 -13.09
N SER A 119 -23.82 -2.13 -13.64
CA SER A 119 -23.91 -2.72 -14.98
C SER A 119 -25.01 -3.78 -15.07
N LEU A 120 -25.18 -4.60 -14.02
CA LEU A 120 -26.23 -5.64 -13.97
C LEU A 120 -27.63 -5.03 -13.86
N LEU A 121 -27.81 -4.01 -13.02
CA LEU A 121 -29.07 -3.30 -12.86
C LEU A 121 -29.47 -2.57 -14.15
N PHE A 122 -28.51 -1.94 -14.83
CA PHE A 122 -28.74 -1.30 -16.13
C PHE A 122 -29.12 -2.33 -17.21
N ALA A 123 -28.44 -3.48 -17.26
CA ALA A 123 -28.81 -4.57 -18.15
C ALA A 123 -30.23 -5.09 -17.88
N LEU A 124 -30.60 -5.32 -16.61
CA LEU A 124 -31.95 -5.72 -16.21
C LEU A 124 -33.01 -4.70 -16.63
N TYR A 125 -32.73 -3.40 -16.47
CA TYR A 125 -33.61 -2.32 -16.93
C TYR A 125 -33.85 -2.38 -18.44
N LEU A 126 -32.79 -2.53 -19.24
CA LEU A 126 -32.89 -2.68 -20.70
C LEU A 126 -33.70 -3.94 -21.09
N PHE A 127 -33.52 -5.06 -20.37
CA PHE A 127 -34.30 -6.28 -20.62
C PHE A 127 -35.78 -6.14 -20.28
N THR A 128 -36.12 -5.32 -19.28
CA THR A 128 -37.53 -5.03 -18.96
C THR A 128 -38.20 -4.13 -20.00
N ASP A 129 -37.45 -3.20 -20.60
CA ASP A 129 -37.94 -2.31 -21.66
C ASP A 129 -38.18 -3.10 -22.97
N ALA A 130 -37.32 -4.06 -23.28
CA ALA A 130 -37.43 -4.93 -24.46
C ALA A 130 -38.67 -5.84 -24.49
N LYS A 131 -39.47 -5.91 -23.41
CA LYS A 131 -40.71 -6.69 -23.34
C LYS A 131 -41.98 -5.90 -23.63
N LYS A 132 -41.92 -4.58 -23.89
CA LYS A 132 -43.12 -3.74 -23.94
C LYS A 132 -43.88 -3.67 -25.27
N ASP A 133 -43.42 -4.21 -26.40
CA ASP A 133 -44.25 -4.26 -27.61
C ASP A 133 -44.17 -5.60 -28.36
N LYS A 134 -45.33 -6.21 -28.61
CA LYS A 134 -45.50 -7.29 -29.61
C LYS A 134 -46.41 -6.83 -30.73
N ALA A 135 -45.93 -6.88 -31.96
CA ALA A 135 -46.72 -7.19 -33.15
C ALA A 135 -45.85 -7.91 -34.18
N HIS A 136 -46.30 -9.09 -34.60
CA HIS A 136 -45.56 -10.09 -35.38
C HIS A 136 -45.57 -9.76 -36.89
N GLY A 137 -44.39 -9.85 -37.55
CA GLY A 137 -44.30 -9.93 -39.02
C GLY A 137 -42.99 -9.42 -39.65
N LEU A 138 -42.45 -8.30 -39.15
CA LEU A 138 -41.15 -7.73 -39.58
C LEU A 138 -40.07 -7.84 -38.49
N THR A 139 -40.46 -8.34 -37.32
CA THR A 139 -39.68 -8.38 -36.08
C THR A 139 -38.56 -9.41 -36.12
N ASN A 140 -38.74 -10.56 -36.79
CA ASN A 140 -37.73 -11.63 -36.73
C ASN A 140 -36.43 -11.26 -37.46
N MET A 141 -36.51 -10.46 -38.53
CA MET A 141 -35.32 -10.00 -39.26
C MET A 141 -34.57 -8.92 -38.48
N TRP A 142 -35.29 -7.94 -37.94
CA TRP A 142 -34.65 -6.90 -37.15
C TRP A 142 -34.13 -7.45 -35.82
N MET A 143 -34.83 -8.38 -35.18
CA MET A 143 -34.35 -9.06 -33.97
C MET A 143 -33.07 -9.88 -34.23
N LEU A 144 -32.96 -10.55 -35.37
CA LEU A 144 -31.72 -11.23 -35.77
C LEU A 144 -30.60 -10.24 -36.08
N LEU A 145 -30.88 -9.13 -36.76
CA LEU A 145 -29.90 -8.07 -37.03
C LEU A 145 -29.42 -7.39 -35.74
N THR A 146 -30.32 -7.12 -34.79
CA THR A 146 -29.97 -6.56 -33.48
C THR A 146 -29.18 -7.55 -32.65
N LEU A 147 -29.50 -8.85 -32.73
CA LEU A 147 -28.76 -9.90 -32.01
C LEU A 147 -27.32 -10.01 -32.54
N VAL A 148 -27.13 -9.99 -33.86
CA VAL A 148 -25.81 -9.99 -34.49
C VAL A 148 -25.02 -8.74 -34.10
N LEU A 149 -25.65 -7.56 -34.10
CA LEU A 149 -24.98 -6.32 -33.68
C LEU A 149 -24.54 -6.36 -32.21
N ILE A 150 -25.37 -6.89 -31.31
CA ILE A 150 -25.02 -7.06 -29.89
C ILE A 150 -23.85 -8.04 -29.74
N ILE A 151 -23.80 -9.12 -30.52
CA ILE A 151 -22.67 -10.07 -30.50
C ILE A 151 -21.40 -9.37 -31.00
N LEU A 152 -21.46 -8.58 -32.07
CA LEU A 152 -20.30 -7.86 -32.58
C LEU A 152 -19.77 -6.81 -31.58
N LEU A 153 -20.68 -6.05 -30.96
CA LEU A 153 -20.32 -5.11 -29.90
C LEU A 153 -19.79 -5.83 -28.66
N GLY A 154 -20.39 -6.96 -28.28
CA GLY A 154 -19.95 -7.80 -27.17
C GLY A 154 -18.57 -8.39 -27.40
N MET A 155 -18.30 -8.97 -28.58
CA MET A 155 -16.98 -9.48 -28.95
C MET A 155 -15.94 -8.35 -29.02
N GLY A 156 -16.31 -7.18 -29.54
CA GLY A 156 -15.45 -5.99 -29.54
C GLY A 156 -15.08 -5.52 -28.13
N LEU A 157 -16.07 -5.46 -27.22
CA LEU A 157 -15.85 -5.13 -25.81
C LEU A 157 -15.02 -6.20 -25.11
N ILE A 158 -15.28 -7.48 -25.33
CA ILE A 158 -14.49 -8.58 -24.75
C ILE A 158 -13.05 -8.52 -25.25
N ILE A 159 -12.82 -8.32 -26.55
CA ILE A 159 -11.47 -8.17 -27.12
C ILE A 159 -10.78 -6.93 -26.54
N TYR A 160 -11.50 -5.80 -26.42
CA TYR A 160 -10.99 -4.59 -25.78
C TYR A 160 -10.62 -4.84 -24.31
N PHE A 161 -11.47 -5.53 -23.55
CA PHE A 161 -11.20 -5.88 -22.16
C PHE A 161 -10.05 -6.87 -22.03
N LEU A 162 -9.94 -7.87 -22.90
CA LEU A 162 -8.82 -8.82 -22.91
C LEU A 162 -7.51 -8.11 -23.27
N PHE A 163 -7.54 -7.19 -24.23
CA PHE A 163 -6.39 -6.36 -24.58
C PHE A 163 -6.01 -5.44 -23.41
N LYS A 164 -7.00 -4.82 -22.76
CA LYS A 164 -6.81 -3.96 -21.57
C LYS A 164 -6.29 -4.74 -20.36
N ILE A 165 -6.79 -5.96 -20.14
CA ILE A 165 -6.32 -6.88 -19.10
C ILE A 165 -4.87 -7.26 -19.40
N LYS A 166 -4.55 -7.63 -20.66
CA LYS A 166 -3.18 -7.98 -21.05
C LYS A 166 -2.22 -6.81 -20.86
N THR A 167 -2.59 -5.60 -21.29
CA THR A 167 -1.77 -4.40 -21.08
C THR A 167 -1.61 -4.06 -19.60
N HIS A 168 -2.67 -4.14 -18.79
CA HIS A 168 -2.56 -3.97 -17.33
C HIS A 168 -1.64 -5.01 -16.69
N HIS A 169 -1.69 -6.26 -17.16
CA HIS A 169 -0.86 -7.35 -16.64
C HIS A 169 0.61 -7.22 -17.05
N GLU A 170 0.90 -6.56 -18.18
CA GLU A 170 2.24 -6.16 -18.63
C GLU A 170 2.76 -5.00 -17.77
N THR A 171 1.94 -3.95 -17.55
CA THR A 171 2.27 -2.80 -16.68
C THR A 171 2.48 -3.23 -15.23
N GLU A 172 1.65 -4.13 -14.68
CA GLU A 172 1.85 -4.70 -13.34
C GLU A 172 3.13 -5.53 -13.24
N ARG A 173 3.56 -6.20 -14.32
CA ARG A 173 4.83 -6.96 -14.34
C ARG A 173 6.04 -6.01 -14.30
N GLU A 174 5.97 -4.91 -15.04
CA GLU A 174 7.01 -3.89 -15.12
C GLU A 174 7.09 -3.07 -13.81
N GLU A 175 5.94 -2.70 -13.22
CA GLU A 175 5.91 -2.07 -11.89
C GLU A 175 6.35 -3.02 -10.78
N ARG A 176 6.05 -4.32 -10.87
CA ARG A 176 6.55 -5.32 -9.90
C ARG A 176 8.07 -5.45 -9.99
N HIS A 177 8.63 -5.49 -11.20
CA HIS A 177 10.09 -5.50 -11.38
C HIS A 177 10.74 -4.22 -10.84
N HIS A 178 10.15 -3.05 -11.10
CA HIS A 178 10.64 -1.78 -10.58
C HIS A 178 10.54 -1.69 -9.05
N SER A 179 9.42 -2.16 -8.49
CA SER A 179 9.21 -2.23 -7.04
C SER A 179 10.22 -3.15 -6.37
N THR A 180 10.48 -4.33 -6.93
CA THR A 180 11.49 -5.27 -6.39
C THR A 180 12.90 -4.70 -6.46
N LEU A 181 13.24 -3.95 -7.51
CA LEU A 181 14.55 -3.30 -7.63
C LEU A 181 14.71 -2.13 -6.65
N LEU A 182 13.65 -1.36 -6.44
CA LEU A 182 13.59 -0.28 -5.43
C LEU A 182 13.65 -0.84 -4.01
N GLU A 183 12.93 -1.92 -3.73
CA GLU A 183 12.96 -2.64 -2.45
C GLU A 183 14.37 -3.15 -2.15
N TYR A 184 15.06 -3.71 -3.15
CA TYR A 184 16.47 -4.10 -3.02
C TYR A 184 17.38 -2.90 -2.72
N SER A 185 17.15 -1.75 -3.37
CA SER A 185 17.93 -0.53 -3.09
C SER A 185 17.70 0.00 -1.68
N CYS A 186 16.47 -0.09 -1.16
CA CYS A 186 16.12 0.27 0.21
C CYS A 186 16.78 -0.66 1.24
N VAL A 187 16.94 -1.95 0.92
CA VAL A 187 17.65 -2.92 1.77
C VAL A 187 19.16 -2.69 1.78
N LEU A 188 19.77 -2.37 0.63
CA LEU A 188 21.22 -2.14 0.53
C LEU A 188 21.69 -0.92 1.34
N THR A 189 20.91 0.17 1.35
CA THR A 189 21.24 1.37 2.14
C THR A 189 21.30 1.14 3.66
N GLY A 190 20.82 -0.01 4.15
CA GLY A 190 20.94 -0.42 5.55
C GLY A 190 22.16 -1.28 5.88
N LYS A 191 22.97 -1.72 4.90
CA LYS A 191 24.03 -2.73 5.09
C LYS A 191 25.46 -2.23 4.86
N ASP A 192 25.65 -0.99 4.40
CA ASP A 192 26.98 -0.47 4.11
C ASP A 192 27.68 0.03 5.39
N ASN A 193 28.26 -0.91 6.16
CA ASN A 193 29.56 -0.82 6.83
C ASN A 193 29.77 -2.02 7.77
N GLU A 194 29.86 -3.22 7.20
CA GLU A 194 30.45 -4.36 7.90
C GLU A 194 31.53 -4.95 7.01
N ASN A 195 32.78 -4.56 7.30
CA ASN A 195 33.95 -5.30 6.83
C ASN A 195 33.92 -6.67 7.52
N ASP A 196 33.43 -7.70 6.83
CA ASP A 196 34.08 -9.00 6.93
C ASP A 196 33.92 -9.83 5.65
N SER A 197 35.05 -10.44 5.34
CA SER A 197 35.36 -11.33 4.26
C SER A 197 34.55 -12.63 4.26
N THR A 198 34.21 -13.08 3.05
CA THR A 198 33.99 -14.48 2.62
C THR A 198 32.87 -15.30 3.29
N ASN A 199 31.83 -15.63 2.52
CA ASN A 199 31.68 -16.91 1.79
C ASN A 199 30.19 -17.22 1.58
N GLY A 200 29.86 -17.78 0.42
CA GLY A 200 28.50 -17.88 -0.08
C GLY A 200 27.54 -18.74 0.75
N LYS A 201 26.26 -18.36 0.68
CA LYS A 201 25.12 -19.29 0.59
C LYS A 201 23.87 -18.49 0.22
N GLU A 202 23.39 -18.78 -0.98
CA GLU A 202 22.03 -18.56 -1.45
C GLU A 202 21.02 -18.95 -0.35
N LYS A 203 20.19 -18.01 0.08
CA LYS A 203 18.96 -18.27 0.83
C LYS A 203 17.86 -17.32 0.37
N ASN A 204 16.87 -17.93 -0.26
CA ASN A 204 15.53 -17.41 -0.45
C ASN A 204 14.96 -16.97 0.90
N GLU A 205 14.43 -15.74 0.98
CA GLU A 205 13.20 -15.37 1.72
C GLU A 205 13.05 -13.84 1.76
N LEU A 206 11.95 -13.36 1.19
CA LEU A 206 11.51 -11.96 1.25
C LEU A 206 10.58 -11.83 2.46
N SER A 207 10.97 -11.03 3.45
CA SER A 207 10.07 -10.53 4.49
C SER A 207 10.25 -9.03 4.58
N VAL A 208 9.18 -8.31 4.23
CA VAL A 208 9.08 -6.86 4.36
C VAL A 208 8.29 -6.56 5.63
N VAL A 209 8.98 -5.97 6.60
CA VAL A 209 8.42 -5.10 7.64
C VAL A 209 9.18 -3.79 7.54
#